data_AF-A0A0F9KD25-F1
#
_entry.id   AF-A0A0F9KD25-F1
#
_cell.length_a   1.000
_cell.length_b   1.000
_cell.length_c   1.000
_cell.angle_alpha   90.00
_cell.angle_beta   90.00
_cell.angle_gamma   90.00
#
_symmetry.space_group_name_H-M   'P 1'
#
loop_
_entity.id
_entity.type
_entity.pdbx_description
1 polymer ?
#
loop_
_entity_poly.entity_id
_entity_poly.type
_entity_poly.pdbx_seq_one_letter_code
_entity_poly.pdbx_strand_id
1 'polypeptide(L)'
;MSTTVYTMGNKSSYDEALDKPDPVKKIGRTAEYNGGCCWPTYDEAKAWVDKNRKEIPYVPQVYVIVLPNSWKEDTSDDTYESQGFHSLLTDSIIEHCKKGE
;
A
#
# COMPACT_ATOMS: atom_id res chain seq x y z
N MET A 1 -13.12 -0.25 12.07
CA MET A 1 -13.22 1.18 11.70
C MET A 1 -12.25 1.37 10.56
N SER A 2 -12.72 1.81 9.39
CA SER A 2 -11.84 1.92 8.23
C SER A 2 -10.66 2.87 8.48
N THR A 3 -9.44 2.44 8.15
CA THR A 3 -8.21 3.22 8.37
C THR A 3 -7.59 3.63 7.05
N THR A 4 -7.41 4.92 6.83
CA THR A 4 -6.70 5.44 5.64
C THR A 4 -5.20 5.26 5.80
N VAL A 5 -4.56 4.65 4.80
CA VAL A 5 -3.11 4.45 4.79
C VAL A 5 -2.54 4.69 3.40
N TYR A 6 -1.22 4.80 3.32
CA TYR A 6 -0.50 5.08 2.08
C TYR A 6 0.29 3.86 1.65
N THR A 7 0.29 3.54 0.36
CA THR A 7 1.04 2.41 -0.21
C THR A 7 1.79 2.84 -1.46
N MET A 8 2.85 2.14 -1.83
CA MET A 8 3.54 2.38 -3.10
C MET A 8 3.06 1.38 -4.16
N GLY A 9 2.93 1.87 -5.39
CA GLY A 9 2.49 1.09 -6.52
C GLY A 9 3.16 1.51 -7.81
N ASN A 10 3.20 0.60 -8.79
CA ASN A 10 3.57 0.96 -10.15
C ASN A 10 2.44 1.77 -10.79
N LYS A 11 2.77 2.93 -11.37
CA LYS A 11 1.82 3.83 -12.02
C LYS A 11 0.88 3.13 -12.99
N SER A 12 1.43 2.37 -13.93
CA SER A 12 0.61 1.71 -14.96
C SER A 12 -0.40 0.75 -14.34
N SER A 13 0.04 -0.09 -13.41
CA SER A 13 -0.84 -1.08 -12.77
C SER A 13 -1.90 -0.46 -11.86
N TYR A 14 -1.59 0.63 -11.17
CA TYR A 14 -2.51 1.27 -10.24
C TYR A 14 -3.48 2.23 -10.91
N ASP A 15 -3.04 3.02 -11.89
CA ASP A 15 -3.94 3.89 -12.65
C ASP A 15 -4.98 3.03 -13.40
N GLU A 16 -4.57 1.90 -14.00
CA GLU A 16 -5.50 0.93 -14.62
C GLU A 16 -6.46 0.27 -13.62
N ALA A 17 -6.02 0.08 -12.37
CA ALA A 17 -6.84 -0.54 -11.34
C ALA A 17 -7.82 0.46 -10.70
N LEU A 18 -7.45 1.74 -10.60
CA LEU A 18 -8.29 2.84 -10.13
C LEU A 18 -9.42 3.21 -11.09
N ASP A 19 -9.25 2.93 -12.39
CA ASP A 19 -10.27 3.19 -13.42
C ASP A 19 -11.35 2.10 -13.45
N LYS A 20 -11.14 0.98 -12.74
CA LYS A 20 -12.10 -0.12 -12.67
C LYS A 20 -13.13 0.13 -11.56
N PRO A 21 -14.42 -0.18 -11.80
CA PRO A 21 -15.49 0.05 -10.83
C PRO A 21 -15.43 -0.88 -9.61
N ASP A 22 -14.71 -2.01 -9.72
CA ASP A 22 -14.60 -3.02 -8.67
C ASP A 22 -13.45 -2.73 -7.70
N PRO A 23 -13.63 -3.00 -6.39
CA PRO A 23 -12.56 -2.91 -5.42
C PRO A 23 -11.43 -3.87 -5.80
N VAL A 24 -10.21 -3.33 -5.88
CA VAL A 24 -9.03 -4.09 -6.26
C VAL A 24 -8.60 -4.91 -5.06
N LYS A 25 -8.76 -6.23 -5.15
CA LYS A 25 -8.17 -7.14 -4.16
C LYS A 25 -6.66 -7.09 -4.31
N LYS A 26 -5.97 -6.38 -3.42
CA LYS A 26 -4.54 -6.58 -3.25
C LYS A 26 -4.29 -8.00 -2.78
N ILE A 27 -3.35 -8.66 -3.43
CA ILE A 27 -2.83 -9.93 -2.97
C ILE A 27 -2.10 -9.63 -1.66
N GLY A 28 -2.58 -10.15 -0.52
CA GLY A 28 -1.88 -10.02 0.76
C GLY A 28 -0.55 -10.78 0.76
N ARG A 29 0.05 -11.00 1.94
CA ARG A 29 1.25 -11.85 2.06
C ARG A 29 1.03 -13.23 1.40
N THR A 30 1.80 -13.55 0.38
CA THR A 30 1.92 -14.88 -0.22
C THR A 30 3.36 -15.36 -0.08
N ALA A 31 3.64 -16.61 -0.44
CA ALA A 31 5.00 -17.13 -0.47
C ALA A 31 5.95 -16.31 -1.37
N GLU A 32 5.40 -15.57 -2.34
CA GLU A 32 6.16 -14.82 -3.35
C GLU A 32 6.06 -13.30 -3.16
N TYR A 33 5.21 -12.82 -2.24
CA TYR A 33 4.91 -11.39 -2.08
C TYR A 33 4.60 -11.04 -0.64
N ASN A 34 5.30 -10.06 -0.06
CA ASN A 34 5.16 -9.73 1.36
C ASN A 34 3.97 -8.80 1.71
N GLY A 35 2.92 -8.76 0.88
CA GLY A 35 1.71 -7.96 1.14
C GLY A 35 1.78 -6.51 0.68
N GLY A 36 2.98 -6.00 0.38
CA GLY A 36 3.19 -4.64 -0.08
C GLY A 36 3.31 -3.66 1.08
N CYS A 37 4.00 -2.55 0.80
CA CYS A 37 4.36 -1.57 1.81
C CYS A 37 3.20 -0.64 2.12
N CYS A 38 2.96 -0.38 3.40
CA CYS A 38 2.03 0.61 3.90
C CYS A 38 2.67 1.54 4.94
N TRP A 39 2.22 2.79 4.94
CA TRP A 39 2.66 3.86 5.84
C TRP A 39 1.44 4.60 6.40
N PRO A 40 1.53 5.13 7.63
CA PRO A 40 0.44 5.90 8.22
C PRO A 40 0.34 7.29 7.59
N THR A 41 1.43 7.85 7.04
CA THR A 41 1.43 9.18 6.40
C THR A 41 1.99 9.17 4.97
N TYR A 42 1.54 10.14 4.17
CA TYR A 42 2.05 10.36 2.82
C TYR A 42 3.54 10.72 2.82
N ASP A 43 3.96 11.58 3.75
CA ASP A 43 5.34 12.04 3.86
C ASP A 43 6.31 10.90 4.15
N GLU A 44 5.95 9.94 5.01
CA GLU A 44 6.77 8.76 5.28
C GLU A 44 6.89 7.86 4.04
N ALA A 45 5.76 7.60 3.36
CA ALA A 45 5.76 6.83 2.12
C ALA A 45 6.63 7.51 1.05
N LYS A 46 6.49 8.83 0.90
CA LYS A 46 7.24 9.61 -0.06
C LYS A 46 8.74 9.62 0.27
N ALA A 47 9.10 9.89 1.52
CA ALA A 47 10.50 9.89 1.96
C ALA A 47 11.16 8.52 1.74
N TRP A 48 10.44 7.43 2.00
CA TRP A 48 10.92 6.08 1.72
C TRP A 48 11.12 5.84 0.21
N VAL A 49 10.14 6.21 -0.61
CA VAL A 49 10.21 6.06 -2.07
C VAL A 49 11.36 6.88 -2.67
N ASP A 50 11.54 8.14 -2.23
CA ASP A 50 12.62 9.01 -2.70
C ASP A 50 13.99 8.45 -2.28
N LYS A 51 14.12 7.94 -1.05
CA LYS A 51 15.36 7.32 -0.54
C LYS A 51 15.73 6.04 -1.31
N ASN A 52 14.76 5.16 -1.57
CA ASN A 52 14.98 3.83 -2.17
C ASN A 52 14.71 3.82 -3.68
N ARG A 53 14.57 5.00 -4.31
CA ARG A 53 14.15 5.14 -5.72
C ARG A 53 14.96 4.29 -6.70
N LYS A 54 16.27 4.16 -6.46
CA LYS A 54 17.22 3.43 -7.31
C LYS A 54 17.04 1.90 -7.24
N GLU A 55 16.46 1.40 -6.17
CA GLU A 55 16.25 -0.03 -5.93
C GLU A 55 14.87 -0.49 -6.44
N ILE A 56 13.98 0.45 -6.74
CA ILE A 56 12.63 0.17 -7.25
C ILE A 56 12.68 -0.01 -8.77
N PRO A 57 12.37 -1.21 -9.32
CA PRO A 57 12.55 -1.53 -10.74
C PRO A 57 11.46 -0.93 -11.67
N TYR A 58 10.62 -0.03 -11.16
CA TYR A 58 9.54 0.62 -11.89
C TYR A 58 9.42 2.10 -11.48
N VAL A 59 8.43 2.84 -11.99
CA VAL A 59 8.13 4.20 -11.55
C VAL A 59 7.12 4.15 -10.39
N PRO A 60 7.57 4.25 -9.12
CA PRO A 60 6.67 4.21 -7.97
C PRO A 60 5.86 5.50 -7.90
N GLN A 61 4.60 5.36 -7.53
CA GLN A 61 3.79 6.44 -6.98
C GLN A 61 3.19 6.00 -5.64
N VAL A 62 2.91 6.99 -4.80
CA VAL A 62 2.23 6.77 -3.52
C VAL A 62 0.73 6.90 -3.76
N TYR A 63 -0.02 5.94 -3.25
CA TYR A 63 -1.48 5.84 -3.35
C TYR A 63 -2.09 5.79 -1.97
N VAL A 64 -3.30 6.32 -1.87
CA VAL A 64 -4.15 6.17 -0.68
C VAL A 64 -4.98 4.91 -0.82
N ILE A 65 -5.00 4.10 0.23
CA ILE A 65 -5.84 2.92 0.35
C ILE A 65 -6.59 2.95 1.67
N VAL A 66 -7.73 2.29 1.70
CA VAL A 66 -8.55 2.14 2.91
C VAL A 66 -8.46 0.70 3.40
N LEU A 67 -8.02 0.54 4.64
CA LEU A 67 -8.03 -0.74 5.36
C LEU A 67 -9.42 -0.95 5.97
N PRO A 68 -10.12 -2.05 5.67
CA PRO A 68 -11.51 -2.26 6.07
C PRO A 68 -11.66 -2.52 7.58
N ASN A 69 -10.67 -3.13 8.23
CA ASN A 69 -10.75 -3.52 9.65
C ASN A 69 -10.09 -2.46 10.52
N SER A 70 -8.76 -2.52 10.63
CA SER A 70 -7.92 -1.61 11.40
C SER A 70 -6.45 -1.78 11.04
N TRP A 71 -5.64 -0.75 11.31
CA TRP A 71 -4.18 -0.81 11.13
C TRP A 71 -3.53 -2.08 11.72
N LYS A 72 -3.90 -2.46 12.94
CA LYS A 72 -3.27 -3.59 13.64
C LYS A 72 -3.68 -4.95 13.08
N GLU A 73 -4.87 -5.02 12.48
CA GLU A 73 -5.40 -6.26 11.91
C GLU A 73 -4.93 -6.46 10.47
N ASP A 74 -4.77 -5.36 9.75
CA ASP A 74 -4.47 -5.37 8.32
C ASP A 74 -2.99 -5.04 8.02
N THR A 75 -2.17 -4.76 9.03
CA THR A 75 -0.72 -4.51 8.87
C THR A 75 0.13 -5.21 9.93
N SER A 76 1.40 -5.49 9.61
CA SER A 76 2.40 -6.06 10.51
C SER A 76 3.47 -5.02 10.84
N ASP A 77 3.72 -4.84 12.14
CA ASP A 77 4.77 -3.97 12.70
C ASP A 77 6.19 -4.54 12.52
N ASP A 78 6.33 -5.85 12.30
CA ASP A 78 7.63 -6.55 12.25
C ASP A 78 8.57 -6.04 11.15
N THR A 79 8.05 -5.34 10.14
CA THR A 79 8.88 -4.79 9.05
C THR A 79 9.30 -3.35 9.27
N TYR A 80 8.71 -2.62 10.23
CA TYR A 80 8.94 -1.18 10.33
C TYR A 80 10.37 -0.83 10.78
N GLU A 81 10.87 -1.47 11.84
CA GLU A 81 12.22 -1.18 12.37
C GLU A 81 13.34 -1.54 11.37
N SER A 82 13.15 -2.61 10.60
CA SER A 82 14.16 -3.08 9.65
C SER A 82 14.05 -2.42 8.26
N GLN A 83 12.83 -2.17 7.80
CA GLN A 83 12.57 -1.77 6.40
C GLN A 83 12.01 -0.35 6.28
N GLY A 84 11.50 0.26 7.35
CA GLY A 84 10.87 1.58 7.31
C GLY A 84 9.47 1.60 6.70
N PHE A 85 8.78 0.46 6.66
CA PHE A 85 7.38 0.34 6.25
C PHE A 85 6.68 -0.80 6.99
N HIS A 86 5.35 -0.74 7.08
CA HIS A 86 4.52 -1.85 7.55
C HIS A 86 4.12 -2.72 6.37
N SER A 87 4.02 -4.02 6.58
CA SER A 87 3.52 -4.92 5.52
C SER A 87 2.03 -5.11 5.68
N LEU A 88 1.27 -5.11 4.58
CA LEU A 88 -0.15 -5.48 4.63
C LEU A 88 -0.31 -6.98 4.95
N LEU A 89 -1.22 -7.30 5.87
CA LEU A 89 -1.61 -8.66 6.24
C LEU A 89 -2.79 -9.16 5.36
N THR A 90 -2.95 -10.48 5.25
CA THR A 90 -3.85 -11.16 4.28
C THR A 90 -5.36 -11.00 4.55
N ASP A 91 -6.18 -11.28 3.52
CA ASP A 91 -7.67 -11.22 3.46
C ASP A 91 -8.34 -9.84 3.54
N SER A 92 -7.57 -8.74 3.58
CA SER A 92 -8.13 -7.39 3.47
C SER A 92 -8.68 -7.09 2.07
N ILE A 93 -9.98 -6.79 1.98
CA ILE A 93 -10.56 -6.10 0.83
C ILE A 93 -10.07 -4.66 0.90
N ILE A 94 -9.11 -4.31 0.05
CA ILE A 94 -8.62 -2.94 -0.03
C ILE A 94 -9.50 -2.15 -0.98
N GLU A 95 -10.20 -1.17 -0.44
CA GLU A 95 -10.89 -0.18 -1.26
C GLU A 95 -9.90 0.93 -1.61
N HIS A 96 -9.72 1.18 -2.90
CA HIS A 96 -9.00 2.35 -3.35
C HIS A 96 -9.85 3.59 -3.05
N CYS A 97 -9.26 4.64 -2.48
CA CYS A 97 -9.92 5.93 -2.49
C CYS A 97 -10.11 6.37 -3.95
N LYS A 98 -11.36 6.56 -4.37
CA LYS A 98 -11.64 7.17 -5.68
C LYS A 98 -10.88 8.48 -5.79
N LYS A 99 -10.34 8.74 -6.97
CA LYS A 99 -9.68 10.00 -7.30
C LYS A 99 -10.74 11.10 -7.28
N GLY A 100 -10.82 11.83 -6.17
CA GLY A 100 -11.64 13.03 -6.00
C GLY A 100 -12.87 12.80 -5.12
N GLU A 101 -12.75 13.23 -3.85
CA GLU A 101 -13.45 14.43 -3.35
C GLU A 101 -12.44 15.28 -2.57
#